data_AF-A0A815EIQ3-F1
#
_entry.id   AF-A0A815EIQ3-F1
#
_cell.length_a   1.000
_cell.length_b   1.000
_cell.length_c   1.000
_cell.angle_alpha   90.00
_cell.angle_beta   90.00
_cell.angle_gamma   90.00
#
_symmetry.space_group_name_H-M   'P 1'
#
loop_
_entity.id
_entity.type
_entity.pdbx_description
1 polymer ?
#
loop_
_entity_poly.entity_id
_entity_poly.type
_entity_poly.pdbx_seq_one_letter_code
_entity_poly.pdbx_strand_id
1 'polypeptide(L)'
;MEFSEIMLDWKDDWPELFDNILWSDETVFHVGGFVNRHNCHYWSDKDPGMTMEKMQSQPKIMVWCGFTSNKFIGPYLLHDTMNGERYLEMLQNFVWPAITQWDNINELIFMHDGAPSHYTFIVRNWLDNNFLSKWIGRRGPTSWPPRSLDLTARDFFLWA
;
A
#
# COMPACT_ATOMS: atom_id res chain seq x y z
N MET A 1 3.57 13.13 -13.34
CA MET A 1 4.73 13.83 -13.96
C MET A 1 5.63 14.35 -12.86
N GLU A 2 5.17 15.28 -12.02
CA GLU A 2 5.97 15.85 -10.91
C GLU A 2 6.57 14.81 -9.93
N PHE A 3 5.79 13.82 -9.46
CA PHE A 3 6.33 12.79 -8.55
C PHE A 3 7.37 11.89 -9.22
N SER A 4 7.19 11.57 -10.50
CA SER A 4 8.12 10.75 -11.26
C SER A 4 9.46 11.46 -11.47
N GLU A 5 9.42 12.77 -11.68
CA GLU A 5 10.62 13.63 -11.77
C GLU A 5 11.36 13.64 -10.42
N ILE A 6 10.64 13.87 -9.30
CA ILE A 6 11.23 13.81 -7.95
C ILE A 6 11.92 12.47 -7.70
N MET A 7 11.28 11.36 -8.07
CA MET A 7 11.85 10.02 -7.89
C MET A 7 13.08 9.77 -8.77
N LEU A 8 13.13 10.34 -9.97
CA LEU A 8 14.30 10.25 -10.85
C LEU A 8 15.46 11.06 -10.27
N ASP A 9 15.20 12.30 -9.86
CA ASP A 9 16.21 13.16 -9.23
C ASP A 9 16.77 12.49 -7.96
N TRP A 10 15.89 11.96 -7.10
CA TRP A 10 16.31 11.21 -5.92
C TRP A 10 17.13 9.97 -6.27
N LYS A 11 16.81 9.28 -7.37
CA LYS A 11 17.52 8.07 -7.76
C LYS A 11 18.92 8.37 -8.31
N ASP A 12 19.09 9.54 -8.94
CA ASP A 12 20.37 10.03 -9.43
C ASP A 12 21.27 10.49 -8.26
N ASP A 13 20.70 11.18 -7.28
CA ASP A 13 21.41 11.66 -6.09
C ASP A 13 21.67 10.56 -5.05
N TRP A 14 20.78 9.56 -4.98
CA TRP A 14 20.83 8.47 -4.01
C TRP A 14 20.74 7.10 -4.72
N PRO A 15 21.88 6.48 -5.02
CA PRO A 15 21.93 5.21 -5.75
C PRO A 15 21.10 4.09 -5.10
N GLU A 16 21.10 4.01 -3.77
CA GLU A 16 20.43 2.99 -2.94
C GLU A 16 18.99 3.37 -2.56
N LEU A 17 18.38 4.35 -3.22
CA LEU A 17 17.02 4.83 -2.91
C LEU A 17 16.01 3.69 -2.72
N PHE A 18 15.95 2.74 -3.65
CA PHE A 18 14.96 1.65 -3.63
C PHE A 18 15.21 0.58 -2.54
N ASP A 19 16.42 0.52 -1.99
CA ASP A 19 16.72 -0.33 -0.83
C ASP A 19 16.16 0.29 0.46
N ASN A 20 15.90 1.59 0.42
CA ASN A 20 15.49 2.39 1.57
C ASN A 20 14.03 2.89 1.50
N ILE A 21 13.35 2.79 0.35
CA ILE A 21 11.91 3.04 0.29
C ILE A 21 11.14 1.78 0.67
N LEU A 22 10.41 1.85 1.78
CA LEU A 22 9.44 0.85 2.21
C LEU A 22 8.08 1.14 1.56
N TRP A 23 7.79 0.44 0.46
CA TRP A 23 6.52 0.47 -0.23
C TRP A 23 5.49 -0.33 0.57
N SER A 24 4.27 0.18 0.73
CA SER A 24 3.20 -0.55 1.44
C SER A 24 1.83 -0.38 0.80
N ASP A 25 0.98 -1.40 0.90
CA ASP A 25 -0.41 -1.36 0.43
C ASP A 25 -1.36 -2.22 1.26
N GLU A 26 -2.65 -1.94 1.09
CA GLU A 26 -3.76 -2.82 1.46
C GLU A 26 -4.47 -3.37 0.21
N THR A 27 -4.73 -4.67 0.19
CA THR A 27 -5.68 -5.28 -0.75
C THR A 27 -6.78 -6.03 -0.03
N VAL A 28 -7.88 -6.31 -0.73
CA VAL A 28 -9.00 -7.07 -0.21
C VAL A 28 -9.09 -8.40 -0.94
N PHE A 29 -8.98 -9.50 -0.20
CA PHE A 29 -9.24 -10.85 -0.70
C PHE A 29 -10.67 -11.27 -0.35
N HIS A 30 -11.37 -11.85 -1.31
CA HIS A 30 -12.71 -12.40 -1.11
C HIS A 30 -12.62 -13.91 -0.84
N VAL A 31 -13.14 -14.34 0.31
CA VAL A 31 -13.21 -15.75 0.69
C VAL A 31 -14.45 -16.34 0.02
N GLY A 32 -14.29 -16.78 -1.23
CA GLY A 32 -15.39 -17.34 -2.01
C GLY A 32 -15.02 -17.89 -3.39
N GLY A 33 -13.76 -17.80 -3.84
CA GLY A 33 -13.33 -18.37 -5.12
C GLY A 33 -13.89 -17.65 -6.37
N PHE A 34 -14.59 -16.53 -6.21
CA PHE A 34 -15.10 -15.75 -7.33
C PHE A 34 -14.02 -14.79 -7.85
N VAL A 35 -13.76 -14.88 -9.15
CA VAL A 35 -12.75 -14.07 -9.84
C VAL A 35 -13.20 -12.60 -9.88
N ASN A 36 -12.26 -11.68 -9.64
CA ASN A 36 -12.50 -10.24 -9.74
C ASN A 36 -12.99 -9.89 -11.15
N ARG A 37 -14.21 -9.32 -11.26
CA ARG A 37 -14.85 -8.99 -12.55
C ARG A 37 -14.06 -8.00 -13.41
N HIS A 38 -13.18 -7.19 -12.81
CA HIS A 38 -12.31 -6.29 -13.57
C HIS A 38 -11.27 -7.04 -14.43
N ASN A 39 -10.92 -8.28 -14.06
CA ASN A 39 -9.99 -9.14 -14.82
C ASN A 39 -10.70 -10.23 -15.63
N CYS A 40 -12.03 -10.36 -15.54
CA CYS A 40 -12.78 -11.35 -16.32
C CYS A 40 -13.36 -10.73 -17.59
N HIS A 41 -12.61 -10.83 -18.68
CA HIS A 41 -13.16 -10.63 -20.02
C HIS A 41 -13.73 -11.95 -20.56
N TYR A 42 -15.05 -11.98 -20.78
CA TYR A 42 -15.73 -13.07 -21.47
C TYR A 42 -15.92 -12.67 -22.94
N TRP A 43 -15.27 -13.40 -23.85
CA TRP A 43 -15.50 -13.27 -25.28
C TRP A 43 -16.60 -14.25 -25.69
N SER A 44 -17.65 -13.75 -26.35
CA SER A 44 -18.74 -14.58 -26.90
C SER A 44 -19.19 -13.99 -28.23
N ASP A 45 -19.45 -14.85 -29.22
CA ASP A 45 -19.91 -14.44 -30.55
C ASP A 45 -21.38 -13.98 -30.56
N LYS A 46 -22.13 -14.24 -29.49
CA LYS A 46 -23.52 -13.77 -29.27
C LYS A 46 -23.74 -13.38 -27.82
N ASP A 47 -24.66 -12.44 -27.58
CA ASP A 47 -25.08 -12.01 -26.24
C ASP A 47 -25.60 -13.22 -25.44
N PRO A 48 -24.92 -13.64 -24.36
CA PRO A 48 -25.25 -14.87 -23.65
C PRO A 48 -26.49 -14.77 -22.75
N GLY A 49 -27.09 -13.58 -22.57
CA GLY A 49 -28.28 -13.42 -21.73
C GLY A 49 -28.08 -13.87 -20.27
N MET A 50 -26.83 -13.89 -19.79
CA MET A 50 -26.45 -14.50 -18.53
C MET A 50 -26.61 -13.49 -17.38
N THR A 51 -27.61 -13.72 -16.53
CA THR A 51 -27.74 -12.99 -15.25
C THR A 51 -26.90 -13.71 -14.21
N MET A 52 -25.81 -13.06 -13.75
CA MET A 52 -24.98 -13.58 -12.65
C MET A 52 -25.42 -12.95 -11.33
N GLU A 53 -25.81 -13.79 -10.36
CA GLU A 53 -26.16 -13.35 -9.02
C GLU A 53 -24.97 -12.69 -8.31
N LYS A 54 -25.17 -11.50 -7.75
CA LYS A 54 -24.18 -10.78 -6.96
C LYS A 54 -24.50 -11.00 -5.48
N MET A 55 -23.70 -11.80 -4.79
CA MET A 55 -23.81 -11.92 -3.34
C MET A 55 -23.31 -10.62 -2.68
N GLN A 56 -24.20 -9.89 -2.02
CA GLN A 56 -23.94 -8.55 -1.47
C GLN A 56 -23.00 -8.54 -0.25
N SER A 57 -22.71 -9.71 0.33
CA SER A 57 -21.92 -9.88 1.56
C SER A 57 -21.06 -11.15 1.48
N GLN A 58 -20.03 -11.14 0.64
CA GLN A 58 -18.98 -12.17 0.73
C GLN A 58 -18.03 -11.84 1.88
N PRO A 59 -17.62 -12.84 2.69
CA PRO A 59 -16.55 -12.64 3.66
C PRO A 59 -15.31 -12.14 2.91
N LYS A 60 -14.76 -11.03 3.38
CA LYS A 60 -13.59 -10.40 2.80
C LYS A 60 -12.57 -10.17 3.90
N ILE A 61 -11.31 -10.33 3.57
CA ILE A 61 -10.20 -10.01 4.46
C ILE A 61 -9.34 -8.95 3.79
N MET A 62 -9.04 -7.89 4.52
CA MET A 62 -8.09 -6.90 4.07
C MET A 62 -6.70 -7.35 4.51
N VAL A 63 -5.72 -7.22 3.63
CA VAL A 63 -4.35 -7.63 3.89
C VAL A 63 -3.46 -6.45 3.62
N TRP A 64 -2.63 -6.12 4.60
CA TRP A 64 -1.56 -5.16 4.46
C TRP A 64 -0.22 -5.88 4.25
N CYS A 65 0.59 -5.37 3.34
CA CYS A 65 1.95 -5.84 3.10
C CYS A 65 2.85 -4.63 2.82
N GLY A 66 4.14 -4.76 3.13
CA GLY A 66 5.15 -3.79 2.77
C GLY A 66 6.47 -4.44 2.38
N PHE A 67 7.26 -3.78 1.54
CA PHE A 67 8.54 -4.28 1.06
C PHE A 67 9.49 -3.18 0.63
N THR A 68 10.78 -3.48 0.67
CA THR A 68 11.85 -2.75 -0.03
C THR A 68 12.36 -3.62 -1.18
N SER A 69 13.37 -3.18 -1.92
CA SER A 69 14.03 -4.02 -2.94
C SER A 69 14.54 -5.38 -2.42
N ASN A 70 14.82 -5.50 -1.11
CA ASN A 70 15.53 -6.61 -0.52
C ASN A 70 14.88 -7.21 0.74
N LYS A 71 13.81 -6.60 1.28
CA LYS A 71 13.14 -7.04 2.50
C LYS A 71 11.62 -6.98 2.34
N PHE A 72 10.91 -7.82 3.08
CA PHE A 72 9.45 -7.94 3.04
C PHE A 72 8.87 -7.94 4.46
N ILE A 73 7.69 -7.36 4.63
CA ILE A 73 6.92 -7.27 5.87
C ILE A 73 5.46 -7.62 5.54
N GLY A 74 4.91 -8.60 6.24
CA GLY A 74 3.54 -9.04 6.03
C GLY A 74 3.42 -10.55 5.86
N PRO A 75 2.24 -11.05 5.45
CA PRO A 75 0.97 -10.30 5.40
C PRO A 75 0.44 -9.98 6.81
N TYR A 76 -0.11 -8.77 6.99
CA TYR A 76 -0.90 -8.42 8.16
C TYR A 76 -2.39 -8.51 7.82
N LEU A 77 -3.12 -9.34 8.54
CA LEU A 77 -4.52 -9.62 8.28
C LEU A 77 -5.43 -8.67 9.07
N LEU A 78 -6.23 -7.90 8.35
CA LEU A 78 -7.27 -7.03 8.89
C LEU A 78 -8.64 -7.70 8.76
N HIS A 79 -9.19 -8.07 9.90
CA HIS A 79 -10.51 -8.70 9.99
C HIS A 79 -11.68 -7.71 9.95
N ASP A 80 -11.40 -6.41 10.14
CA ASP A 80 -12.40 -5.33 10.17
C ASP A 80 -12.05 -4.20 9.20
N THR A 81 -12.98 -3.26 9.06
CA THR A 81 -12.76 -2.02 8.29
C THR A 81 -11.58 -1.21 8.84
N MET A 82 -10.63 -0.89 7.96
CA MET A 82 -9.50 -0.01 8.27
C MET A 82 -9.97 1.42 8.59
N ASN A 83 -9.47 1.97 9.69
CA ASN A 83 -9.58 3.39 10.04
C ASN A 83 -8.21 3.91 10.50
N GLY A 84 -8.08 5.20 10.81
CA GLY A 84 -6.78 5.77 11.19
C GLY A 84 -6.19 5.20 12.49
N GLU A 85 -7.02 4.86 13.48
CA GLU A 85 -6.55 4.29 14.75
C GLU A 85 -6.00 2.87 14.58
N ARG A 86 -6.73 2.03 13.84
CA ARG A 86 -6.29 0.66 13.52
C ARG A 86 -5.08 0.64 12.61
N TYR A 87 -5.01 1.57 11.66
CA TYR A 87 -3.83 1.74 10.83
C TYR A 87 -2.61 2.12 11.68
N LEU A 88 -2.77 3.06 12.62
CA LEU A 88 -1.72 3.44 13.56
C LEU A 88 -1.32 2.27 14.48
N GLU A 89 -2.29 1.51 14.97
CA GLU A 89 -2.04 0.32 15.80
C GLU A 89 -1.21 -0.72 15.05
N MET A 90 -1.55 -1.01 13.79
CA MET A 90 -0.75 -1.88 12.93
C MET A 90 0.66 -1.32 12.73
N LEU A 91 0.81 -0.02 12.47
CA LEU A 91 2.13 0.60 12.34
C LEU A 91 2.97 0.40 13.62
N GLN A 92 2.38 0.60 14.79
CA GLN A 92 3.06 0.51 16.09
C GLN A 92 3.40 -0.92 16.50
N ASN A 93 2.45 -1.85 16.31
CA ASN A 93 2.53 -3.19 16.87
C ASN A 93 3.06 -4.24 15.89
N PHE A 94 3.03 -3.94 14.59
CA PHE A 94 3.47 -4.87 13.54
C PHE A 94 4.63 -4.30 12.71
N VAL A 95 4.48 -3.11 12.13
CA VAL A 95 5.48 -2.56 11.19
C VAL A 95 6.73 -2.08 11.93
N TRP A 96 6.56 -1.23 12.94
CA TRP A 96 7.67 -0.60 13.67
C TRP A 96 8.62 -1.64 14.29
N PRO A 97 8.14 -2.66 15.02
CA PRO A 97 9.04 -3.66 15.61
C PRO A 97 9.80 -4.49 14.56
N ALA A 98 9.21 -4.69 13.37
CA ALA A 98 9.85 -5.42 12.28
C ALA A 98 10.99 -4.59 11.66
N ILE A 99 10.76 -3.31 11.37
CA ILE A 99 11.77 -2.46 10.72
C ILE A 99 12.85 -1.98 11.69
N THR A 100 12.59 -1.89 12.99
CA THR A 100 13.63 -1.52 13.97
C THR A 100 14.74 -2.56 14.08
N GLN A 101 14.51 -3.77 13.56
CA GLN A 101 15.53 -4.83 13.47
C GLN A 101 16.42 -4.69 12.22
N TRP A 102 16.12 -3.73 11.34
CA TRP A 102 16.86 -3.53 10.11
C TRP A 102 18.01 -2.56 10.32
N ASP A 103 19.16 -2.87 9.74
CA ASP A 103 20.37 -2.06 9.88
C ASP A 103 20.22 -0.64 9.29
N ASN A 104 19.26 -0.44 8.38
CA ASN A 104 19.03 0.79 7.63
C ASN A 104 17.79 1.60 8.09
N ILE A 105 17.32 1.40 9.33
CA ILE A 105 16.11 2.07 9.85
C ILE A 105 16.16 3.60 9.75
N ASN A 106 17.34 4.20 9.95
CA ASN A 106 17.52 5.65 9.92
C ASN A 106 17.53 6.22 8.51
N GLU A 107 17.70 5.38 7.49
CA GLU A 107 17.65 5.72 6.08
C GLU A 107 16.27 5.46 5.49
N LEU A 108 15.43 4.62 6.12
CA LEU A 108 14.13 4.26 5.57
C LEU A 108 13.23 5.47 5.28
N ILE A 109 12.60 5.44 4.10
CA ILE A 109 11.48 6.29 3.73
C ILE A 109 10.23 5.41 3.70
N PHE A 110 9.24 5.73 4.55
CA PHE A 110 7.96 5.03 4.50
C PHE A 110 7.08 5.56 3.40
N MET A 111 6.48 4.69 2.59
CA MET A 111 5.56 5.08 1.53
C MET A 111 4.19 4.42 1.75
N HIS A 112 3.15 5.23 1.68
CA HIS A 112 1.75 4.77 1.62
C HIS A 112 0.90 5.68 0.73
N ASP A 113 -0.27 5.19 0.32
CA ASP A 113 -1.15 5.93 -0.56
C ASP A 113 -1.96 7.04 0.15
N GLY A 114 -2.88 7.67 -0.58
CA GLY A 114 -3.71 8.75 -0.08
C GLY A 114 -5.03 8.33 0.61
N ALA A 115 -5.18 7.08 1.06
CA ALA A 115 -6.41 6.59 1.66
C ALA A 115 -6.85 7.41 2.90
N PRO A 116 -8.16 7.50 3.21
CA PRO A 116 -8.64 8.27 4.35
C PRO A 116 -8.05 7.86 5.71
N SER A 117 -7.80 6.56 5.93
CA SER A 117 -7.15 6.03 7.14
C SER A 117 -5.74 6.61 7.33
N HIS A 118 -4.98 6.72 6.24
CA HIS A 118 -3.59 7.18 6.21
C HIS A 118 -3.45 8.67 6.52
N TYR A 119 -4.49 9.43 6.19
CA TYR A 119 -4.49 10.88 6.27
C TYR A 119 -4.74 11.45 7.69
N THR A 120 -5.16 10.61 8.63
CA THR A 120 -5.52 11.07 9.99
C THR A 120 -4.33 11.74 10.69
N PHE A 121 -4.63 12.73 11.55
CA PHE A 121 -3.59 13.48 12.26
C PHE A 121 -2.70 12.57 13.11
N ILE A 122 -3.29 11.58 13.78
CA ILE A 122 -2.55 10.64 14.64
C ILE A 122 -1.52 9.81 13.86
N VAL A 123 -1.88 9.37 12.64
CA VAL A 123 -0.98 8.61 11.76
C VAL A 123 0.16 9.51 11.29
N ARG A 124 -0.15 10.70 10.77
CA ARG A 124 0.87 11.62 10.25
C ARG A 124 1.84 12.07 11.35
N ASN A 125 1.33 12.47 12.51
CA ASN A 125 2.17 12.85 13.65
C ASN A 125 3.06 11.70 14.11
N TRP A 126 2.56 10.46 14.09
CA TRP A 126 3.38 9.30 14.42
C TRP A 126 4.47 9.03 13.36
N LEU A 127 4.15 9.17 12.07
CA LEU A 127 5.13 9.04 10.98
C LEU A 127 6.21 10.12 11.04
N ASP A 128 5.83 11.37 11.31
CA ASP A 128 6.79 12.48 11.47
C ASP A 128 7.81 12.19 12.58
N ASN A 129 7.34 11.68 13.72
CA ASN A 129 8.20 11.40 14.88
C ASN A 129 9.11 10.18 14.67
N ASN A 130 8.60 9.10 14.08
CA ASN A 130 9.34 7.83 14.00
C ASN A 130 10.17 7.70 12.73
N PHE A 131 9.72 8.28 11.61
CA PHE A 131 10.49 8.31 10.37
C PHE A 131 11.29 9.60 10.20
N LEU A 132 11.35 10.50 11.20
CA LEU A 132 12.10 11.76 11.12
C LEU A 132 11.69 12.60 9.91
N SER A 133 10.38 12.69 9.64
CA SER A 133 9.81 13.32 8.44
C SER A 133 10.24 12.68 7.10
N LYS A 134 10.75 11.44 7.10
CA LYS A 134 11.07 10.65 5.89
C LYS A 134 9.92 9.72 5.55
N TRP A 135 8.82 10.28 5.04
CA TRP A 135 7.71 9.49 4.53
C TRP A 135 7.00 10.19 3.37
N ILE A 136 6.44 9.38 2.48
CA ILE A 136 5.73 9.80 1.28
C ILE A 136 4.27 9.43 1.45
N GLY A 137 3.38 10.40 1.33
CA GLY A 137 1.96 10.19 1.48
C GLY A 137 1.16 11.47 1.34
N ARG A 138 -0.16 11.39 1.49
CA ARG A 138 -1.03 12.56 1.31
C ARG A 138 -0.83 13.58 2.45
N ARG A 139 -0.41 14.80 2.11
CA ARG A 139 0.00 15.86 3.05
C ARG A 139 1.16 15.45 3.97
N GLY A 140 2.03 14.56 3.47
CA GLY A 140 3.33 14.30 4.08
C GLY A 140 4.41 15.27 3.58
N PRO A 141 5.64 15.15 4.12
CA PRO A 141 6.81 15.91 3.69
C PRO A 141 7.04 15.81 2.18
N THR A 142 6.86 14.62 1.62
CA THR A 142 6.77 14.39 0.17
C THR A 142 5.36 13.95 -0.18
N SER A 143 4.70 14.69 -1.06
CA SER A 143 3.30 14.42 -1.41
C SER A 143 3.19 13.29 -2.43
N TRP A 144 2.42 12.25 -2.09
CA TRP A 144 2.03 11.22 -3.05
C TRP A 144 0.97 11.77 -4.02
N PRO A 145 1.14 11.61 -5.35
CA PRO A 145 0.18 12.09 -6.33
C PRO A 145 -1.15 11.32 -6.25
N PRO A 146 -2.31 12.00 -6.40
CA PRO A 146 -3.59 11.33 -6.41
C PRO A 146 -3.77 10.46 -7.66
N ARG A 147 -4.30 9.25 -7.49
CA ARG A 147 -4.66 8.28 -8.56
C ARG A 147 -3.49 7.76 -9.40
N SER A 148 -2.29 7.69 -8.83
CA SER A 148 -1.12 7.10 -9.48
C SER A 148 -0.96 5.61 -9.13
N LEU A 149 -1.98 4.80 -9.47
CA LEU A 149 -1.94 3.33 -9.34
C LEU A 149 -0.80 2.74 -10.21
N ASP A 150 -0.52 3.39 -11.34
CA ASP A 150 0.54 3.07 -12.30
C ASP A 150 1.98 3.27 -11.77
N LEU A 151 2.17 4.04 -10.70
CA LEU A 151 3.47 4.34 -10.13
C LEU A 151 3.79 3.56 -8.86
N THR A 152 2.91 2.63 -8.47
CA THR A 152 3.17 1.74 -7.35
C THR A 152 3.61 0.37 -7.85
N ALA A 153 4.83 -0.03 -7.48
CA ALA A 153 5.33 -1.40 -7.66
C ALA A 153 4.35 -2.46 -7.11
N ARG A 154 3.44 -2.03 -6.22
CA ARG A 154 2.38 -2.78 -5.53
C ARG A 154 1.39 -3.46 -6.49
N ASP A 155 0.77 -2.71 -7.40
CA ASP A 155 -0.29 -3.24 -8.30
C ASP A 155 0.27 -4.18 -9.39
N PHE A 156 1.56 -4.04 -9.72
CA PHE A 156 2.22 -4.86 -10.75
C PHE A 156 2.95 -6.10 -10.20
N PHE A 157 3.46 -6.07 -8.96
CA PHE A 157 4.31 -7.15 -8.43
C PHE A 157 3.75 -7.86 -7.19
N LEU A 158 2.99 -7.19 -6.33
CA LEU A 158 2.63 -7.75 -5.02
C LEU A 158 1.27 -8.47 -5.02
N TRP A 159 0.32 -7.97 -5.80
CA TRP A 159 -1.07 -8.48 -5.83
C TRP A 159 -1.48 -9.13 -7.16
N ALA A 160 -0.51 -9.37 -8.06
CA ALA A 160 -0.73 -10.01 -9.35
C ALA A 160 -1.15 -11.49 -9.24
#